data_AF-C0HDP1-F1
#
_entry.id   AF-C0HDP1-F1
#
_cell.length_a   1.000
_cell.length_b   1.000
_cell.length_c   1.000
_cell.angle_alpha   90.00
_cell.angle_beta   90.00
_cell.angle_gamma   90.00
#
_symmetry.space_group_name_H-M   'P 1'
#
loop_
_entity.id
_entity.type
_entity.pdbx_description
1 polymer ?
#
loop_
_entity_poly.entity_id
_entity_poly.type
_entity_poly.pdbx_seq_one_letter_code
_entity_poly.pdbx_strand_id
1 'polypeptide(L)'
;SKAGTTDKQAMPQLPDTRQCCEDNGMTHRMCLDKMCDPQKTDQANLPDFMVCAPWSNITFNCLANNIDHTPCCRARGIPSACFPLCAGKLTSLDFSLFKCLRFMSEYNSCLFQGYGVLADPPSKLRTVAKTDSFVILDWNKPKRLADTVSTYHVKFRRLGVGDDYLTVEKVLLHWTFWKKNSL
;
A
#
# COMPACT_ATOMS: atom_id res chain seq x y z
N SER A 1 -0.02 26.03 -30.11
CA SER A 1 -0.18 25.55 -28.73
C SER A 1 -0.46 24.06 -28.75
N LYS A 2 0.52 23.22 -28.39
CA LYS A 2 0.32 21.76 -28.34
C LYS A 2 -0.35 21.42 -27.01
N ALA A 3 -1.61 20.98 -27.08
CA ALA A 3 -2.31 20.40 -25.96
C ALA A 3 -1.57 19.12 -25.53
N GLY A 4 -1.06 19.10 -24.30
CA GLY A 4 -0.46 17.91 -23.72
C GLY A 4 -1.52 16.82 -23.58
N THR A 5 -1.28 15.70 -24.23
CA THR A 5 -1.99 14.43 -23.98
C THR A 5 -1.84 14.09 -22.51
N THR A 6 -2.93 14.20 -21.75
CA THR A 6 -3.04 13.54 -20.44
C THR A 6 -3.02 12.03 -20.70
N ASP A 7 -1.84 11.42 -20.59
CA ASP A 7 -1.70 9.98 -20.53
C ASP A 7 -2.55 9.49 -19.36
N LYS A 8 -3.65 8.80 -19.68
CA LYS A 8 -4.38 7.98 -18.71
C LYS A 8 -3.41 6.89 -18.28
N GLN A 9 -2.74 7.10 -17.15
CA GLN A 9 -1.83 6.11 -16.59
C GLN A 9 -2.63 4.84 -16.31
N ALA A 10 -2.46 3.84 -17.16
CA ALA A 10 -3.02 2.51 -16.94
C ALA A 10 -2.33 1.91 -15.71
N MET A 11 -3.10 1.23 -14.86
CA MET A 11 -2.56 0.54 -13.69
C MET A 11 -1.58 -0.54 -14.16
N PRO A 12 -0.34 -0.58 -13.66
CA PRO A 12 0.60 -1.65 -13.95
C PRO A 12 0.05 -3.00 -13.50
N GLN A 13 0.49 -4.08 -14.17
CA GLN A 13 0.23 -5.44 -13.69
C GLN A 13 1.20 -5.77 -12.55
N LEU A 14 0.75 -6.59 -11.61
CA LEU A 14 1.61 -7.12 -10.55
C LEU A 14 2.68 -8.05 -11.14
N PRO A 15 3.88 -8.13 -10.53
CA PRO A 15 4.90 -9.07 -10.96
C PRO A 15 4.45 -10.51 -10.74
N ASP A 16 4.84 -11.39 -11.67
CA ASP A 16 4.60 -12.83 -11.54
C ASP A 16 5.57 -13.44 -10.51
N THR A 17 5.22 -13.23 -9.24
CA THR A 17 6.01 -13.70 -8.10
C THR A 17 5.98 -15.23 -8.03
N ARG A 18 4.87 -15.85 -8.45
CA ARG A 18 4.73 -17.31 -8.44
C ARG A 18 5.70 -17.95 -9.42
N GLN A 19 5.71 -17.49 -10.67
CA GLN A 19 6.63 -18.01 -11.68
C GLN A 19 8.08 -17.79 -11.25
N CYS A 20 8.41 -16.62 -10.69
CA CYS A 20 9.75 -16.38 -10.14
C CYS A 20 10.15 -17.41 -9.08
N CYS A 21 9.26 -17.75 -8.16
CA CYS A 21 9.55 -18.75 -7.14
C CYS A 21 9.76 -20.16 -7.73
N GLU A 22 8.92 -20.55 -8.69
CA GLU A 22 9.04 -21.85 -9.37
C GLU A 22 10.36 -21.95 -10.15
N ASP A 23 10.73 -20.89 -10.89
CA ASP A 23 11.98 -20.80 -11.64
C ASP A 23 13.22 -20.85 -10.75
N ASN A 24 13.11 -20.36 -9.51
CA ASN A 24 14.18 -20.38 -8.52
C ASN A 24 14.17 -21.64 -7.63
N GLY A 25 13.38 -22.67 -7.98
CA GLY A 25 13.46 -23.99 -7.37
C GLY A 25 12.52 -24.24 -6.19
N MET A 26 11.53 -23.37 -5.97
CA MET A 26 10.47 -23.65 -4.99
C MET A 26 9.43 -24.59 -5.61
N THR A 27 9.41 -25.85 -5.18
CA THR A 27 8.47 -26.88 -5.69
C THR A 27 7.34 -27.21 -4.69
N HIS A 28 7.47 -26.76 -3.44
CA HIS A 28 6.51 -27.06 -2.39
C HIS A 28 5.23 -26.24 -2.56
N ARG A 29 4.13 -26.89 -2.96
CA ARG A 29 2.85 -26.23 -3.31
C ARG A 29 2.34 -25.29 -2.24
N MET A 30 2.33 -25.72 -0.98
CA MET A 30 1.87 -24.87 0.12
C MET A 30 2.69 -23.59 0.25
N CYS A 31 4.02 -23.65 0.02
CA CYS A 31 4.88 -22.48 0.10
C CYS A 31 4.69 -21.57 -1.11
N LEU A 32 4.55 -22.12 -2.31
CA LEU A 32 4.19 -21.36 -3.50
C LEU A 32 2.87 -20.59 -3.30
N ASP A 33 1.85 -21.26 -2.76
CA ASP A 33 0.51 -20.68 -2.60
C ASP A 33 0.44 -19.63 -1.49
N LYS A 34 1.20 -19.80 -0.41
CA LYS A 34 1.17 -18.91 0.77
C LYS A 34 2.18 -17.79 0.73
N MET A 35 3.33 -17.99 0.08
CA MET A 35 4.47 -17.10 0.18
C MET A 35 4.75 -16.34 -1.11
N CYS A 36 4.46 -16.93 -2.28
CA CYS A 36 4.81 -16.37 -3.59
C CYS A 36 3.68 -15.60 -4.26
N ASP A 37 2.89 -14.88 -3.48
CA ASP A 37 1.84 -14.00 -3.97
C ASP A 37 1.76 -12.75 -3.08
N PRO A 38 2.14 -11.55 -3.57
CA PRO A 38 2.17 -10.34 -2.76
C PRO A 38 0.78 -9.93 -2.22
N GLN A 39 -0.32 -10.46 -2.77
CA GLN A 39 -1.67 -10.25 -2.27
C GLN A 39 -2.07 -11.19 -1.13
N LYS A 40 -1.29 -12.25 -0.88
CA LYS A 40 -1.56 -13.26 0.14
C LYS A 40 -0.46 -13.37 1.19
N THR A 41 0.72 -12.81 0.97
CA THR A 41 1.87 -12.96 1.89
C THR A 41 1.60 -12.40 3.30
N ASP A 42 0.69 -11.44 3.47
CA ASP A 42 0.26 -10.94 4.79
C ASP A 42 -0.68 -11.91 5.54
N GLN A 43 -1.25 -12.89 4.84
CA GLN A 43 -2.13 -13.91 5.42
C GLN A 43 -1.37 -15.12 5.93
N ALA A 44 -0.07 -15.24 5.61
CA ALA A 44 0.78 -16.29 6.14
C ALA A 44 1.00 -16.09 7.64
N ASN A 45 0.82 -17.17 8.42
CA ASN A 45 1.02 -17.14 9.86
C ASN A 45 2.43 -17.66 10.24
N LEU A 46 2.80 -17.52 11.51
CA LEU A 46 4.12 -17.95 11.99
C LEU A 46 4.45 -19.42 11.64
N PRO A 47 3.55 -20.41 11.86
CA PRO A 47 3.74 -21.77 11.37
C PRO A 47 4.05 -21.89 9.88
N ASP A 48 3.33 -21.15 9.02
CA ASP A 48 3.57 -21.15 7.58
C ASP A 48 5.00 -20.67 7.26
N PHE A 49 5.44 -19.58 7.90
CA PHE A 49 6.80 -19.07 7.75
C PHE A 49 7.86 -20.06 8.27
N MET A 50 7.58 -20.81 9.32
CA MET A 50 8.50 -21.83 9.84
C MET A 50 8.65 -22.99 8.87
N VAL A 51 7.55 -23.51 8.32
CA VAL A 51 7.57 -24.60 7.34
C VAL A 51 8.24 -24.16 6.03
N CYS A 52 8.02 -22.91 5.61
CA CYS A 52 8.57 -22.37 4.37
C CYS A 52 9.91 -21.64 4.52
N ALA A 53 10.48 -21.59 5.73
CA ALA A 53 11.75 -20.93 5.99
C ALA A 53 12.90 -21.34 5.03
N PRO A 54 13.04 -22.62 4.61
CA PRO A 54 14.07 -23.03 3.66
C PRO A 54 14.01 -22.31 2.30
N TRP A 55 12.85 -21.82 1.88
CA TRP A 55 12.67 -21.09 0.61
C TRP A 55 12.49 -19.59 0.78
N SER A 56 12.69 -19.08 1.99
CA SER A 56 12.50 -17.67 2.31
C SER A 56 13.35 -16.71 1.48
N ASN A 57 14.59 -17.09 1.17
CA ASN A 57 15.48 -16.33 0.28
C ASN A 57 14.87 -16.13 -1.11
N ILE A 58 14.23 -17.17 -1.66
CA ILE A 58 13.54 -17.14 -2.95
C ILE A 58 12.30 -16.25 -2.84
N THR A 59 11.46 -16.48 -1.83
CA THR A 59 10.24 -15.69 -1.58
C THR A 59 10.54 -14.19 -1.53
N PHE A 60 11.45 -13.75 -0.65
CA PHE A 60 11.70 -12.32 -0.45
C PHE A 60 12.44 -11.67 -1.62
N ASN A 61 13.30 -12.40 -2.36
CA ASN A 61 13.87 -11.90 -3.61
C ASN A 61 12.79 -11.70 -4.68
N CYS A 62 11.94 -12.70 -4.89
CA CYS A 62 10.88 -12.65 -5.90
C CYS A 62 9.85 -11.56 -5.58
N LEU A 63 9.44 -11.43 -4.32
CA LEU A 63 8.58 -10.34 -3.87
C LEU A 63 9.24 -8.97 -4.07
N ALA A 64 10.53 -8.82 -3.78
CA ALA A 64 11.21 -7.54 -4.00
C ALA A 64 11.22 -7.14 -5.49
N ASN A 65 11.18 -8.11 -6.42
CA ASN A 65 11.12 -7.89 -7.87
C ASN A 65 12.20 -6.90 -8.36
N ASN A 66 13.43 -7.07 -7.88
CA ASN A 66 14.59 -6.20 -8.17
C ASN A 66 14.43 -4.73 -7.73
N ILE A 67 13.48 -4.42 -6.85
CA ILE A 67 13.26 -3.10 -6.27
C ILE A 67 13.75 -3.11 -4.82
N ASP A 68 14.55 -2.11 -4.43
CA ASP A 68 14.92 -1.91 -3.04
C ASP A 68 13.82 -1.12 -2.30
N HIS A 69 13.06 -1.82 -1.46
CA HIS A 69 11.97 -1.21 -0.68
C HIS A 69 12.44 -0.59 0.64
N THR A 70 13.74 -0.64 0.95
CA THR A 70 14.31 -0.10 2.21
C THR A 70 13.92 1.36 2.49
N PRO A 71 13.91 2.29 1.51
CA PRO A 71 13.47 3.67 1.77
C PRO A 71 12.03 3.75 2.26
N CYS A 72 11.15 2.93 1.67
CA CYS A 72 9.74 2.84 2.05
C CYS A 72 9.57 2.21 3.43
N CYS A 73 10.26 1.09 3.68
CA CYS A 73 10.24 0.40 4.97
C CYS A 73 10.69 1.30 6.12
N ARG A 74 11.77 2.07 5.91
CA ARG A 74 12.27 3.05 6.88
C ARG A 74 11.23 4.11 7.18
N ALA A 75 10.56 4.65 6.16
CA ALA A 75 9.52 5.67 6.34
C ALA A 75 8.29 5.14 7.10
N ARG A 76 8.03 3.83 7.02
CA ARG A 76 6.94 3.15 7.76
C ARG A 76 7.35 2.62 9.14
N GLY A 77 8.57 2.91 9.60
CA GLY A 77 9.01 2.55 10.95
C GLY A 77 9.46 1.09 11.12
N ILE A 78 9.70 0.38 10.02
CA ILE A 78 10.28 -0.97 10.09
C ILE A 78 11.72 -0.86 10.65
N PRO A 79 12.09 -1.65 11.68
CA PRO A 79 13.43 -1.60 12.25
C PRO A 79 14.53 -1.93 11.24
N SER A 80 15.70 -1.34 11.39
CA SER A 80 16.84 -1.55 10.47
C SER A 80 17.31 -3.00 10.39
N ALA A 81 17.15 -3.76 11.47
CA ALA A 81 17.42 -5.20 11.49
C ALA A 81 16.57 -5.99 10.48
N CYS A 82 15.42 -5.46 10.07
CA CYS A 82 14.50 -6.09 9.12
C CYS A 82 14.69 -5.61 7.67
N PHE A 83 15.60 -4.65 7.41
CA PHE A 83 15.86 -4.15 6.06
C PHE A 83 16.33 -5.20 5.05
N PRO A 84 17.03 -6.29 5.43
CA PRO A 84 17.32 -7.37 4.48
C PRO A 84 16.08 -7.97 3.80
N LEU A 85 14.93 -8.04 4.50
CA LEU A 85 13.65 -8.47 3.92
C LEU A 85 13.14 -7.42 2.91
N CYS A 86 13.25 -6.14 3.26
CA CYS A 86 12.85 -5.03 2.41
C CYS A 86 13.66 -4.92 1.12
N ALA A 87 14.96 -5.21 1.19
CA ALA A 87 15.84 -5.19 0.03
C ALA A 87 15.70 -6.45 -0.84
N GLY A 88 14.97 -7.48 -0.39
CA GLY A 88 14.91 -8.81 -1.02
C GLY A 88 16.19 -9.63 -0.87
N LYS A 89 17.24 -9.11 -0.25
CA LYS A 89 18.57 -9.73 -0.15
C LYS A 89 18.70 -10.62 1.08
N LEU A 90 17.78 -11.56 1.22
CA LEU A 90 17.75 -12.48 2.35
C LEU A 90 18.54 -13.75 2.03
N THR A 91 19.42 -14.18 2.94
CA THR A 91 20.10 -15.49 2.85
C THR A 91 19.29 -16.61 3.48
N SER A 92 18.71 -16.38 4.67
CA SER A 92 17.83 -17.30 5.37
C SER A 92 16.98 -16.58 6.41
N LEU A 93 15.75 -17.02 6.66
CA LEU A 93 14.95 -16.60 7.82
C LEU A 93 15.41 -17.33 9.08
N ASP A 94 16.06 -16.62 9.99
CA ASP A 94 16.44 -17.10 11.32
C ASP A 94 15.56 -16.49 12.43
N PHE A 95 15.77 -16.94 13.68
CA PHE A 95 15.08 -16.40 14.87
C PHE A 95 15.19 -14.88 15.02
N SER A 96 16.28 -14.26 14.55
CA SER A 96 16.46 -12.82 14.63
C SER A 96 15.54 -12.06 13.67
N LEU A 97 15.17 -12.67 12.54
CA LEU A 97 14.28 -12.11 11.53
C LEU A 97 12.82 -12.53 11.67
N PHE A 98 12.52 -13.61 12.39
CA PHE A 98 11.12 -13.97 12.71
C PHE A 98 10.37 -12.84 13.43
N LYS A 99 11.05 -12.03 14.25
CA LYS A 99 10.45 -10.85 14.89
C LYS A 99 9.99 -9.78 13.88
N CYS A 100 10.50 -9.80 12.65
CA CYS A 100 10.14 -8.88 11.59
C CYS A 100 8.79 -9.22 10.95
N LEU A 101 8.27 -10.44 11.14
CA LEU A 101 6.98 -10.86 10.58
C LEU A 101 5.80 -10.02 11.09
N ARG A 102 5.94 -9.38 12.25
CA ARG A 102 4.94 -8.42 12.75
C ARG A 102 4.77 -7.18 11.86
N PHE A 103 5.73 -6.90 10.98
CA PHE A 103 5.74 -5.74 10.08
C PHE A 103 5.38 -6.12 8.63
N MET A 104 4.81 -7.30 8.41
CA MET A 104 4.48 -7.78 7.06
C MET A 104 3.43 -6.90 6.37
N SER A 105 2.52 -6.26 7.12
CA SER A 105 1.54 -5.33 6.55
C SER A 105 2.20 -4.07 5.97
N GLU A 106 3.14 -3.50 6.72
CA GLU A 106 3.94 -2.35 6.30
C GLU A 106 4.87 -2.71 5.14
N TYR A 107 5.46 -3.91 5.17
CA TYR A 107 6.28 -4.44 4.08
C TYR A 107 5.46 -4.64 2.80
N ASN A 108 4.29 -5.29 2.86
CA ASN A 108 3.42 -5.47 1.70
C ASN A 108 2.93 -4.13 1.12
N SER A 109 2.62 -3.16 1.99
CA SER A 109 2.31 -1.80 1.54
C SER A 109 3.46 -1.18 0.74
N CYS A 110 4.70 -1.48 1.11
CA CYS A 110 5.88 -1.05 0.36
C CYS A 110 6.04 -1.80 -0.97
N LEU A 111 5.78 -3.11 -1.01
CA LEU A 111 5.77 -3.87 -2.26
C LEU A 111 4.83 -3.25 -3.28
N PHE A 112 3.56 -3.04 -2.91
CA PHE A 112 2.57 -2.44 -3.79
C PHE A 112 2.91 -0.99 -4.19
N GLN A 113 3.52 -0.22 -3.29
CA GLN A 113 4.04 1.11 -3.63
C GLN A 113 5.16 1.03 -4.66
N GLY A 114 6.08 0.07 -4.51
CA GLY A 114 7.18 -0.17 -5.45
C GLY A 114 6.70 -0.67 -6.81
N TYR A 115 5.69 -1.54 -6.85
CA TYR A 115 5.04 -2.00 -8.09
C TYR A 115 4.25 -0.89 -8.80
N GLY A 116 4.00 0.23 -8.11
CA GLY A 116 3.28 1.38 -8.68
C GLY A 116 1.79 1.13 -8.90
N VAL A 117 1.22 0.12 -8.23
CA VAL A 117 -0.22 -0.20 -8.32
C VAL A 117 -1.08 0.61 -7.35
N LEU A 118 -0.44 1.37 -6.44
CA LEU A 118 -1.13 2.27 -5.52
C LEU A 118 -1.28 3.67 -6.13
N ALA A 119 -2.48 4.23 -5.99
CA ALA A 119 -2.71 5.64 -6.27
C ALA A 119 -1.92 6.54 -5.30
N ASP A 120 -1.47 7.68 -5.80
CA ASP A 120 -0.81 8.66 -4.95
C ASP A 120 -1.80 9.27 -3.95
N PRO A 121 -1.33 9.87 -2.84
CA PRO A 121 -2.23 10.63 -1.97
C PRO A 121 -2.85 11.83 -2.72
N PRO A 122 -4.10 12.21 -2.38
CA PRO A 122 -4.67 13.47 -2.86
C PRO A 122 -3.79 14.65 -2.41
N SER A 123 -3.78 15.72 -3.21
CA SER A 123 -2.92 16.87 -2.96
C SER A 123 -3.72 18.15 -2.75
N LYS A 124 -3.09 19.18 -2.17
CA LYS A 124 -3.70 20.51 -1.95
C LYS A 124 -5.05 20.46 -1.22
N LEU A 125 -5.13 19.78 -0.08
CA LEU A 125 -6.29 19.85 0.80
C LEU A 125 -6.51 21.31 1.24
N ARG A 126 -7.72 21.83 1.00
CA ARG A 126 -8.09 23.22 1.33
C ARG A 126 -9.52 23.28 1.86
N THR A 127 -9.77 24.30 2.68
CA THR A 127 -11.13 24.64 3.13
C THR A 127 -11.71 25.65 2.14
N VAL A 128 -12.86 25.32 1.56
CA VAL A 128 -13.59 26.20 0.63
C VAL A 128 -14.55 27.10 1.40
N ALA A 129 -15.22 26.56 2.41
CA ALA A 129 -16.12 27.29 3.29
C ALA A 129 -16.11 26.70 4.69
N LYS A 130 -16.33 27.56 5.68
CA LYS A 130 -16.42 27.19 7.09
C LYS A 130 -17.55 27.97 7.74
N THR A 131 -18.34 27.30 8.55
CA THR A 131 -19.30 27.88 9.50
C THR A 131 -19.05 27.29 10.89
N ASP A 132 -19.90 27.64 11.86
CA ASP A 132 -19.82 27.09 13.22
C ASP A 132 -20.21 25.60 13.29
N SER A 133 -20.97 25.10 12.29
CA SER A 133 -21.51 23.73 12.29
C SER A 133 -20.98 22.83 11.19
N PHE A 134 -20.38 23.38 10.12
CA PHE A 134 -19.82 22.56 9.04
C PHE A 134 -18.58 23.19 8.38
N VAL A 135 -17.81 22.33 7.72
CA VAL A 135 -16.67 22.70 6.88
C VAL A 135 -16.81 22.01 5.52
N ILE A 136 -16.49 22.74 4.46
CA ILE A 136 -16.39 22.20 3.11
C ILE A 136 -14.91 22.09 2.75
N LEU A 137 -14.47 20.86 2.47
CA LEU A 137 -13.11 20.55 2.06
C LEU A 137 -13.08 20.27 0.56
N ASP A 138 -11.98 20.67 -0.06
CA ASP A 138 -11.67 20.37 -1.46
C ASP A 138 -10.21 19.97 -1.58
N TRP A 139 -9.90 19.10 -2.54
CA TRP A 139 -8.55 18.60 -2.78
C TRP A 139 -8.39 18.24 -4.25
N ASN A 140 -7.15 18.26 -4.71
CA ASN A 140 -6.80 17.73 -6.02
C ASN A 140 -6.78 16.19 -5.97
N LYS A 141 -7.26 15.58 -7.05
CA LYS A 141 -7.08 14.14 -7.29
C LYS A 141 -5.60 13.74 -7.22
N PRO A 142 -5.29 12.46 -6.92
CA PRO A 142 -3.95 11.91 -7.03
C PRO A 142 -3.30 12.23 -8.37
N LYS A 143 -1.97 12.40 -8.38
CA LYS A 143 -1.24 12.61 -9.64
C LYS A 143 -1.18 11.33 -10.48
N ARG A 144 -1.06 10.18 -9.81
CA ARG A 144 -1.00 8.85 -10.41
C ARG A 144 -2.20 8.01 -9.99
N LEU A 145 -2.75 7.28 -10.96
CA LEU A 145 -3.92 6.39 -10.82
C LEU A 145 -5.15 7.10 -10.20
N ALA A 146 -5.40 8.35 -10.58
CA ALA A 146 -6.54 9.12 -10.10
C ALA A 146 -7.89 8.46 -10.41
N ASP A 147 -7.99 7.79 -11.56
CA ASP A 147 -9.21 7.18 -12.06
C ASP A 147 -9.51 5.82 -11.40
N THR A 148 -8.55 5.23 -10.66
CA THR A 148 -8.77 3.98 -9.91
C THR A 148 -9.33 4.23 -8.51
N VAL A 149 -9.39 5.50 -8.06
CA VAL A 149 -9.90 5.85 -6.73
C VAL A 149 -11.42 5.80 -6.70
N SER A 150 -11.98 4.87 -5.95
CA SER A 150 -13.42 4.73 -5.74
C SER A 150 -13.94 5.51 -4.53
N THR A 151 -13.11 5.73 -3.51
CA THR A 151 -13.54 6.34 -2.24
C THR A 151 -12.39 7.12 -1.59
N TYR A 152 -12.73 8.23 -0.92
CA TYR A 152 -11.83 8.99 -0.07
C TYR A 152 -12.28 8.86 1.39
N HIS A 153 -11.37 8.49 2.28
CA HIS A 153 -11.61 8.48 3.72
C HIS A 153 -11.05 9.76 4.34
N VAL A 154 -11.93 10.64 4.82
CA VAL A 154 -11.53 11.86 5.53
C VAL A 154 -11.43 11.55 7.01
N LYS A 155 -10.22 11.72 7.56
CA LYS A 155 -9.94 11.55 8.99
C LYS A 155 -9.67 12.92 9.63
N PHE A 156 -10.27 13.19 10.79
CA PHE A 156 -10.06 14.42 11.55
C PHE A 156 -9.82 14.12 13.02
N ARG A 157 -9.09 15.00 13.69
CA ARG A 157 -8.79 14.92 15.12
C ARG A 157 -8.94 16.30 15.74
N ARG A 158 -9.47 16.37 16.96
CA ARG A 158 -9.50 17.60 17.74
C ARG A 158 -8.14 17.83 18.40
N LEU A 159 -7.60 19.03 18.23
CA LEU A 159 -6.35 19.41 18.90
C LEU A 159 -6.59 19.45 20.42
N GLY A 160 -5.70 18.82 21.20
CA GLY A 160 -5.76 18.82 22.66
C GLY A 160 -6.64 17.75 23.32
N VAL A 161 -7.33 16.89 22.54
CA VAL A 161 -8.15 15.79 23.08
C VAL A 161 -7.72 14.47 22.42
N GLY A 162 -6.97 13.65 23.16
CA GLY A 162 -6.52 12.32 22.73
C GLY A 162 -5.68 12.30 21.45
N ASP A 163 -5.19 11.12 21.06
CA ASP A 163 -4.45 10.91 19.80
C ASP A 163 -5.30 10.32 18.66
N ASP A 164 -6.56 10.01 18.93
CA ASP A 164 -7.41 9.26 18.02
C ASP A 164 -8.04 10.13 16.92
N TYR A 165 -8.09 9.57 15.71
CA TYR A 165 -8.75 10.16 14.56
C TYR A 165 -10.17 9.62 14.41
N LEU A 166 -11.13 10.50 14.15
CA LEU A 166 -12.49 10.16 13.72
C LEU A 166 -12.54 10.11 12.19
N THR A 167 -13.25 9.12 11.64
CA THR A 167 -13.45 8.98 10.18
C THR A 167 -14.84 9.46 9.81
N VAL A 168 -14.95 10.28 8.76
CA VAL A 168 -16.25 10.71 8.23
C VAL A 168 -16.82 9.58 7.37
N GLU A 169 -17.93 8.98 7.79
CA GLU A 169 -18.55 7.83 7.11
C GLU A 169 -19.17 8.18 5.74
N LYS A 170 -19.47 9.46 5.48
CA LYS A 170 -20.11 9.89 4.25
C LYS A 170 -19.49 11.18 3.70
N VAL A 171 -18.76 11.05 2.60
CA VAL A 171 -18.27 12.18 1.80
C VAL A 171 -19.27 12.38 0.66
N LEU A 172 -19.95 13.54 0.61
CA LEU A 172 -20.80 13.91 -0.52
C LEU A 172 -19.89 14.28 -1.71
N LEU A 173 -19.60 13.30 -2.57
CA LEU A 173 -18.70 13.45 -3.72
C LEU A 173 -19.32 14.18 -4.92
N HIS A 174 -20.63 14.46 -4.89
CA HIS A 174 -21.34 15.12 -5.99
C HIS A 174 -21.99 16.44 -5.57
N TRP A 175 -21.55 17.52 -6.23
CA TRP A 175 -22.25 18.80 -6.35
C TRP A 175 -23.46 18.66 -7.28
N THR A 176 -24.43 17.79 -6.96
CA THR A 176 -25.74 17.93 -7.58
C THR A 176 -26.37 19.20 -7.01
N PHE A 177 -26.26 20.27 -7.79
CA PHE A 177 -27.06 21.48 -7.80
C PHE A 177 -28.38 21.26 -7.02
N TRP A 178 -28.47 21.82 -5.81
CA TRP A 178 -29.75 22.36 -5.36
C TRP A 178 -30.01 23.59 -6.23
N LYS A 179 -30.45 23.36 -7.47
CA LYS A 179 -31.13 24.38 -8.25
C LYS A 179 -32.40 24.65 -7.45
N LYS A 180 -32.38 25.75 -6.71
CA LYS A 180 -33.49 26.28 -5.94
C LYS A 180 -34.69 26.35 -6.90
N ASN A 181 -35.61 25.40 -6.81
CA ASN A 181 -36.98 25.64 -7.25
C ASN A 181 -37.54 26.65 -6.25
N SER A 182 -37.39 27.93 -6.57
CA SER A 182 -38.25 28.97 -6.03
C SER A 182 -39.16 29.40 -7.17
N LEU A 183 -40.43 29.07 -6.98
CA LEU A 183 -41.58 29.81 -7.52
C LEU A 183 -41.42 31.31 -7.28
#